data_AF-A0A2I1FZ05-F1
#
_entry.id   AF-A0A2I1FZ05-F1
#
_cell.length_a   1.000
_cell.length_b   1.000
_cell.length_c   1.000
_cell.angle_alpha   90.00
_cell.angle_beta   90.00
_cell.angle_gamma   90.00
#
_symmetry.space_group_name_H-M   'P 1'
#
loop_
_entity.id
_entity.type
_entity.pdbx_description
1 polymer ?
#
loop_
_entity_poly.entity_id
_entity_poly.type
_entity_poly.pdbx_seq_one_letter_code
_entity_poly.pdbx_strand_id
1 'polypeptide(L)'
;MNVSGKSVSKASRELGFSHSNIIIIHDDMQRELGKLSIKNGGSANGHNGIKSVIDHLKTDEFLRLRIGIGRPPSEIDDRSHDIVSNFVLSRIPPDEMEIYNNDVFPRCKDDLFKTSINLG
;
A
#
# COMPACT_ATOMS: atom_id res chain seq x y z
N MET A 1 -10.43 2.71 -5.60
CA MET A 1 -9.64 3.69 -4.81
C MET A 1 -8.85 4.60 -5.77
N ASN A 2 -9.54 5.45 -6.55
CA ASN A 2 -8.94 6.08 -7.74
C ASN A 2 -8.62 7.58 -7.55
N VAL A 3 -8.98 8.15 -6.39
CA VAL A 3 -8.88 9.59 -6.11
C VAL A 3 -7.86 9.92 -5.03
N SER A 4 -7.11 8.93 -4.53
CA SER A 4 -6.14 9.12 -3.43
C SER A 4 -5.05 10.12 -3.78
N GLY A 5 -4.61 10.18 -5.04
CA GLY A 5 -3.53 11.09 -5.45
C GLY A 5 -3.85 12.57 -5.30
N LYS A 6 -5.11 12.97 -5.50
CA LYS A 6 -5.54 14.37 -5.33
C LYS A 6 -5.36 14.84 -3.89
N SER A 7 -5.73 14.00 -2.92
CA SER A 7 -5.58 14.31 -1.50
C SER A 7 -4.12 14.36 -1.08
N VAL A 8 -3.30 13.39 -1.52
CA VAL A 8 -1.87 13.33 -1.20
C VAL A 8 -1.13 14.54 -1.78
N SER A 9 -1.36 14.88 -3.05
CA SER A 9 -0.75 16.05 -3.71
C SER A 9 -1.14 17.37 -3.03
N LYS A 10 -2.41 17.51 -2.64
CA LYS A 10 -2.87 18.69 -1.88
C LYS A 10 -2.14 18.80 -0.54
N ALA A 11 -2.08 17.72 0.23
CA ALA A 11 -1.42 17.70 1.53
C ALA A 11 0.08 17.99 1.45
N SER A 12 0.80 17.39 0.50
CA SER A 12 2.23 17.65 0.28
C SER A 12 2.49 19.13 -0.01
N ARG A 13 1.66 19.77 -0.84
CA ARG A 13 1.77 21.20 -1.15
C ARG A 13 1.45 22.09 0.04
N GLU A 14 0.37 21.81 0.77
CA GLU A 14 -0.08 22.64 1.89
C GLU A 14 0.84 22.55 3.11
N LEU A 15 1.45 21.37 3.33
CA LEU A 15 2.37 21.14 4.45
C LEU A 15 3.85 21.37 4.07
N GLY A 16 4.14 21.62 2.79
CA GLY A 16 5.50 21.92 2.32
C GLY A 16 6.48 20.73 2.36
N PHE A 17 5.98 19.50 2.33
CA PHE A 17 6.82 18.32 2.37
C PHE A 17 7.34 17.92 0.99
N SER A 18 8.63 17.58 0.91
CA SER A 18 9.23 16.90 -0.24
C SER A 18 8.55 15.55 -0.48
N HIS A 19 8.44 15.13 -1.75
CA HIS A 19 7.92 13.81 -2.13
C HIS A 19 8.70 12.66 -1.46
N SER A 20 10.01 12.85 -1.25
CA SER A 20 10.88 11.89 -0.55
C SER A 20 10.49 11.65 0.91
N ASN A 21 9.73 12.58 1.51
CA ASN A 21 9.27 12.50 2.90
C ASN A 21 7.86 11.92 3.00
N ILE A 22 7.30 11.45 1.88
CA ILE A 22 5.98 10.81 1.83
C ILE A 22 6.19 9.30 1.96
N ILE A 23 5.51 8.71 2.94
CA ILE A 23 5.38 7.25 3.06
C ILE A 23 3.92 6.88 2.77
N ILE A 24 3.71 5.98 1.82
CA ILE A 24 2.39 5.44 1.49
C ILE A 24 2.28 4.00 1.96
N ILE A 25 1.31 3.74 2.83
CA ILE A 25 1.00 2.40 3.31
C ILE A 25 -0.14 1.84 2.45
N HIS A 26 0.04 0.66 1.87
CA HIS A 26 -0.98 0.05 1.01
C HIS A 26 -0.89 -1.47 1.00
N ASP A 27 -1.98 -2.12 0.58
CA ASP A 27 -2.05 -3.55 0.35
C ASP A 27 -1.26 -3.98 -0.90
N ASP A 28 -0.67 -5.18 -0.87
CA ASP A 28 0.11 -5.76 -1.96
C ASP A 28 -0.28 -7.23 -2.15
N MET A 29 -1.04 -7.53 -3.20
CA MET A 29 -1.45 -8.89 -3.52
C MET A 29 -0.32 -9.78 -4.02
N GLN A 30 0.83 -9.21 -4.42
CA GLN A 30 1.98 -10.01 -4.86
C GLN A 30 2.75 -10.61 -3.69
N ARG A 31 2.39 -10.25 -2.46
CA ARG A 31 3.05 -10.67 -1.24
C ARG A 31 2.09 -11.51 -0.41
N GLU A 32 2.64 -12.56 0.21
CA GLU A 32 1.92 -13.42 1.15
C GLU A 32 1.31 -12.59 2.29
N LEU A 33 0.23 -13.10 2.86
CA LEU A 33 -0.48 -12.48 3.98
C LEU A 33 0.50 -12.06 5.09
N GLY A 34 0.42 -10.79 5.52
CA GLY A 34 1.23 -10.25 6.62
C GLY A 34 2.71 -9.98 6.29
N LYS A 35 3.13 -10.18 5.03
CA LYS A 35 4.50 -9.93 4.60
C LYS A 35 4.74 -8.44 4.32
N LEU A 36 5.49 -7.79 5.21
CA LEU A 36 5.86 -6.39 5.07
C LEU A 36 7.01 -6.20 4.07
N SER A 37 7.03 -5.04 3.42
CA SER A 37 8.22 -4.53 2.73
C SER A 37 8.16 -3.04 2.56
N ILE A 38 9.28 -2.40 2.90
CA ILE A 38 9.54 -1.02 2.54
C ILE A 38 10.19 -1.01 1.15
N LYS A 39 9.78 -0.07 0.30
CA LYS A 39 10.37 0.15 -1.02
C LYS A 39 10.31 1.64 -1.36
N ASN A 40 11.40 2.19 -1.92
CA ASN A 40 11.36 3.48 -2.59
C ASN A 40 11.03 3.27 -4.08
N GLY A 41 10.17 4.13 -4.65
CA GLY A 41 9.92 4.11 -6.09
C GLY A 41 9.10 2.92 -6.60
N GLY A 42 8.95 2.90 -7.93
CA GLY A 42 8.42 1.77 -8.69
C GLY A 42 7.02 1.99 -9.24
N SER A 43 6.65 1.15 -10.22
CA SER A 43 5.34 1.23 -10.86
C SER A 43 4.19 0.93 -9.89
N ALA A 44 2.97 1.22 -10.31
CA ALA A 44 1.76 0.94 -9.54
C ALA A 44 1.43 -0.57 -9.42
N ASN A 45 2.03 -1.45 -10.23
CA ASN A 45 1.76 -2.89 -10.23
C ASN A 45 0.25 -3.26 -10.18
N GLY A 46 -0.58 -2.52 -10.92
CA GLY A 46 -2.03 -2.74 -10.96
C GLY A 46 -2.83 -2.09 -9.82
N HIS A 47 -2.16 -1.49 -8.82
CA HIS A 47 -2.81 -0.82 -7.70
C HIS A 47 -3.31 0.58 -8.10
N ASN A 48 -4.63 0.74 -8.24
CA ASN A 48 -5.25 1.99 -8.71
C ASN A 48 -4.98 3.21 -7.81
N GLY A 49 -4.91 3.01 -6.49
CA GLY A 49 -4.56 4.09 -5.54
C GLY A 49 -3.14 4.63 -5.76
N ILE A 50 -2.14 3.74 -5.87
CA ILE A 50 -0.76 4.10 -6.16
C ILE A 50 -0.62 4.74 -7.54
N LYS A 51 -1.31 4.21 -8.57
CA LYS A 51 -1.36 4.85 -9.89
C LYS A 51 -1.86 6.29 -9.78
N SER A 52 -2.96 6.51 -9.08
CA SER A 52 -3.53 7.84 -8.83
C SER A 52 -2.52 8.77 -8.15
N VAL A 53 -1.78 8.29 -7.16
CA VAL A 53 -0.72 9.08 -6.49
C VAL A 53 0.38 9.48 -7.46
N ILE A 54 0.96 8.52 -8.20
CA ILE A 54 2.04 8.80 -9.17
C ILE A 54 1.56 9.84 -10.19
N ASP A 55 0.33 9.68 -10.69
CA ASP A 55 -0.26 10.59 -11.67
C ASP A 55 -0.43 12.03 -11.14
N HIS A 56 -0.67 12.22 -9.84
CA HIS A 56 -0.86 13.53 -9.22
C HIS A 56 0.41 14.16 -8.66
N LEU A 57 1.34 13.36 -8.13
CA LEU A 57 2.65 13.83 -7.66
C LEU A 57 3.64 14.03 -8.81
N LYS A 58 3.36 13.45 -10.00
CA LYS A 58 4.26 13.46 -11.17
C LYS A 58 5.61 12.79 -10.90
N THR A 59 5.64 11.90 -9.92
CA THR A 59 6.81 11.11 -9.53
C THR A 59 6.36 9.84 -8.83
N ASP A 60 7.17 8.79 -8.90
CA ASP A 60 7.05 7.59 -8.08
C ASP A 60 8.04 7.57 -6.91
N GLU A 61 8.91 8.58 -6.78
CA GLU A 61 9.96 8.75 -5.76
C GLU A 61 9.39 9.10 -4.37
N PHE A 62 8.59 8.17 -3.84
CA PHE A 62 8.09 8.17 -2.48
C PHE A 62 8.23 6.77 -1.88
N LEU A 63 8.37 6.71 -0.56
CA LEU A 63 8.46 5.45 0.16
C LEU A 63 7.11 4.75 0.23
N ARG A 64 7.14 3.43 0.20
CA ARG A 64 5.97 2.57 0.28
C ARG A 64 6.18 1.52 1.35
N LEU A 65 5.26 1.46 2.31
CA LEU A 65 5.14 0.33 3.22
C LEU A 65 4.04 -0.59 2.68
N ARG A 66 4.47 -1.72 2.13
CA ARG A 66 3.59 -2.68 1.46
C ARG A 66 3.19 -3.77 2.44
N ILE A 67 1.89 -3.98 2.58
CA ILE A 67 1.30 -4.99 3.44
C ILE A 67 0.79 -6.12 2.56
N GLY A 68 1.39 -7.30 2.67
CA GLY A 68 0.92 -8.45 1.91
C GLY A 68 -0.50 -8.87 2.32
N ILE A 69 -1.38 -8.99 1.32
CA ILE A 69 -2.75 -9.50 1.47
C ILE A 69 -2.96 -10.86 0.77
N GLY A 70 -1.90 -11.40 0.16
CA GLY A 70 -1.99 -12.61 -0.63
C GLY A 70 -2.78 -12.42 -1.91
N ARG A 71 -3.07 -13.54 -2.57
CA ARG A 71 -3.91 -13.58 -3.77
C ARG A 71 -5.22 -14.29 -3.48
N PRO A 72 -6.29 -13.97 -4.22
CA PRO A 72 -7.54 -14.71 -4.12
C PRO A 72 -7.29 -16.20 -4.35
N PRO A 73 -7.86 -17.08 -3.51
CA PRO A 73 -7.76 -18.52 -3.71
C PRO A 73 -8.58 -18.90 -4.94
N SER A 74 -7.93 -18.98 -6.10
CA SER A 74 -8.58 -19.36 -7.37
C SER A 74 -7.74 -20.37 -8.13
N GLU A 75 -8.37 -21.44 -8.63
CA GLU A 75 -7.78 -22.39 -9.56
C GLU A 75 -7.72 -21.86 -11.00
N ILE A 76 -8.48 -20.81 -11.32
CA ILE A 76 -8.62 -20.24 -12.66
C ILE A 76 -8.31 -18.74 -12.63
N ASP A 77 -7.24 -18.37 -13.32
CA ASP A 77 -6.74 -17.01 -13.58
C ASP A 77 -7.06 -15.96 -12.49
N ASP A 78 -6.26 -16.00 -11.43
CA ASP A 78 -6.24 -15.06 -10.31
C ASP A 78 -5.93 -13.60 -10.70
N ARG A 79 -5.73 -13.30 -11.99
CA ARG A 79 -5.41 -11.96 -12.51
C ARG A 79 -6.57 -11.26 -13.18
N SER A 80 -7.71 -11.93 -13.37
CA SER A 80 -8.86 -11.29 -13.99
C SER A 80 -9.32 -10.08 -13.15
N HIS A 81 -9.72 -9.01 -13.84
CA HIS A 81 -10.05 -7.74 -13.18
C HIS A 81 -11.16 -7.89 -12.15
N ASP A 82 -12.19 -8.69 -12.45
CA ASP A 82 -13.34 -8.88 -11.58
C ASP A 82 -12.98 -9.69 -10.33
N ILE A 83 -12.16 -10.73 -10.45
CA ILE A 83 -11.68 -11.52 -9.32
C ILE A 83 -10.83 -10.65 -8.38
N VAL A 84 -9.87 -9.91 -8.95
CA VAL A 84 -9.00 -9.00 -8.19
C VAL A 84 -9.83 -7.92 -7.48
N SER A 85 -10.75 -7.30 -8.19
CA SER A 85 -11.58 -6.22 -7.63
C SER A 85 -12.49 -6.74 -6.52
N ASN A 86 -13.11 -7.89 -6.71
CA ASN A 86 -13.95 -8.51 -5.67
C ASN A 86 -13.13 -8.90 -4.44
N PHE A 87 -11.91 -9.42 -4.62
CA PHE A 87 -11.02 -9.78 -3.53
C PHE A 87 -10.66 -8.56 -2.66
N VAL A 88 -10.13 -7.49 -3.27
CA VAL A 88 -9.72 -6.28 -2.51
C VAL A 88 -10.89 -5.49 -1.92
N LEU A 89 -12.11 -5.71 -2.41
CA LEU A 89 -13.34 -5.11 -1.88
C LEU A 89 -14.07 -6.01 -0.87
N SER A 90 -13.65 -7.27 -0.75
CA SER A 90 -14.25 -8.22 0.18
C SER A 90 -13.89 -7.91 1.64
N ARG A 91 -14.65 -8.48 2.57
CA ARG A 91 -14.28 -8.42 3.99
C ARG A 91 -13.12 -9.37 4.24
N ILE A 92 -12.14 -8.90 5.01
CA ILE A 92 -11.05 -9.74 5.49
C ILE A 92 -11.65 -10.77 6.47
N PRO A 93 -11.35 -12.07 6.29
CA PRO A 93 -11.76 -13.13 7.21
C PRO A 93 -11.34 -12.86 8.67
N PRO A 94 -12.13 -13.28 9.68
CA PRO A 94 -11.81 -12.99 11.09
C PRO A 94 -10.45 -13.53 11.56
N ASP A 95 -10.04 -14.70 11.08
CA ASP A 95 -8.76 -15.33 11.35
C ASP A 95 -7.59 -14.55 10.74
N GLU A 96 -7.73 -14.06 9.50
CA GLU A 96 -6.74 -13.16 8.90
C GLU A 96 -6.68 -11.81 9.62
N MET A 97 -7.83 -11.25 10.03
CA MET A 97 -7.87 -10.02 10.83
C MET A 97 -7.19 -10.18 12.19
N GLU A 98 -7.26 -11.36 12.81
CA GLU A 98 -6.53 -11.63 14.05
C GLU A 98 -5.02 -11.57 13.82
N ILE A 99 -4.52 -12.14 12.71
CA ILE A 99 -3.11 -12.01 12.30
C ILE A 99 -2.74 -10.54 12.09
N TYR A 100 -3.58 -9.76 11.41
CA TYR A 100 -3.32 -8.34 11.19
C TYR A 100 -3.20 -7.57 12.50
N ASN A 101 -4.15 -7.77 13.43
CA ASN A 101 -4.20 -7.04 14.70
C ASN A 101 -3.06 -7.42 15.64
N ASN A 102 -2.75 -8.72 15.76
CA ASN A 102 -1.82 -9.22 16.76
C ASN A 102 -0.36 -9.20 16.30
N ASP A 103 -0.11 -9.18 14.99
CA ASP A 103 1.24 -9.26 14.44
C ASP A 103 1.56 -8.17 13.42
N VAL A 104 0.75 -8.05 12.34
CA VAL A 104 1.12 -7.21 11.20
C VAL A 104 1.10 -5.72 11.54
N PHE A 105 0.05 -5.21 12.18
CA PHE A 105 -0.06 -3.80 12.54
C PHE A 105 0.98 -3.37 13.58
N PRO A 106 1.26 -4.16 14.64
CA PRO A 106 2.41 -3.92 15.52
C PRO A 106 3.73 -3.78 14.76
N ARG A 107 4.04 -4.72 13.85
CA ARG A 107 5.27 -4.64 13.03
C ARG A 107 5.27 -3.45 12.07
N CYS A 108 4.13 -3.11 11.46
CA CYS A 108 4.00 -1.93 10.60
C CYS A 108 4.35 -0.66 11.37
N LYS A 109 3.83 -0.52 12.59
CA LYS A 109 4.12 0.62 13.46
C LYS A 109 5.63 0.72 13.72
N ASP A 110 6.27 -0.38 14.08
CA ASP A 110 7.70 -0.41 14.36
C ASP A 110 8.55 -0.06 13.12
N ASP A 111 8.17 -0.58 11.95
CA ASP A 111 8.82 -0.29 10.68
C ASP A 111 8.65 1.18 10.26
N LEU A 112 7.47 1.76 10.49
CA LEU A 112 7.22 3.18 10.23
C LEU A 112 8.10 4.07 11.11
N PHE A 113 8.18 3.78 12.41
CA PHE A 113 9.02 4.56 13.33
C PHE A 113 10.49 4.51 12.94
N LYS A 114 11.02 3.32 12.63
CA LYS A 114 12.40 3.17 12.16
C LYS A 114 12.64 3.93 10.87
N THR A 115 11.70 3.87 9.94
CA THR A 115 11.81 4.57 8.64
C THR A 115 11.76 6.08 8.81
N SER A 116 10.84 6.60 9.65
CA SER A 116 10.71 8.03 9.90
C SER A 116 11.94 8.64 10.57
N ILE A 117 12.63 7.89 11.44
CA ILE A 117 13.88 8.33 12.07
C ILE A 117 15.00 8.48 11.02
N ASN A 118 15.02 7.63 9.99
CA ASN A 118 16.05 7.67 8.94
C ASN A 118 15.75 8.66 7.80
N LEU A 119 14.60 9.34 7.84
CA LEU A 119 14.20 10.37 6.86
C LEU A 119 14.57 11.81 7.29
N GLY A 120 14.99 11.99 8.55
CA GLY A 120 15.48 13.27 9.10
C GLY A 120 17.00 13.28 9.22
#